data_AF-A0A2E0GH76-F1
#
_entry.id   AF-A0A2E0GH76-F1
#
_cell.length_a   1.000
_cell.length_b   1.000
_cell.length_c   1.000
_cell.angle_alpha   90.00
_cell.angle_beta   90.00
_cell.angle_gamma   90.00
#
_symmetry.space_group_name_H-M   'P 1'
#
loop_
_entity.id
_entity.type
_entity.pdbx_description
1 polymer ?
#
loop_
_entity_poly.entity_id
_entity_poly.type
_entity_poly.pdbx_seq_one_letter_code
_entity_poly.pdbx_strand_id
1 'polypeptide(L)'
;ISEFDIGQSIVISSNRVLGIEGPEGTDLLISRCSKMSYEDKPILVKTAKLNQDTRVDLPTVGLNTIQKLISSGFSGLAIQSSLTIILEKDKVLSLANKHKLFIVSI
;
A
#
# COMPACT_ATOMS: atom_id res chain seq x y z
N ILE A 1 -2.14 -12.91 -7.46
CA ILE A 1 -2.43 -12.83 -5.99
C ILE A 1 -3.93 -12.88 -5.75
N SER A 2 -4.69 -11.99 -6.38
CA SER A 2 -6.13 -11.95 -6.18
C SER A 2 -6.89 -13.22 -6.62
N GLU A 3 -6.40 -13.96 -7.61
CA GLU A 3 -6.99 -15.26 -8.01
C GLU A 3 -6.97 -16.29 -6.88
N PHE A 4 -6.01 -16.17 -5.96
CA PHE A 4 -5.85 -17.02 -4.78
C PHE A 4 -6.49 -16.42 -3.51
N ASP A 5 -7.18 -15.28 -3.63
CA ASP A 5 -7.86 -14.56 -2.55
C ASP A 5 -7.00 -14.21 -1.32
N ILE A 6 -5.68 -14.16 -1.46
CA ILE A 6 -4.72 -14.05 -0.33
C ILE A 6 -4.82 -12.68 0.38
N GLY A 7 -4.90 -11.59 -0.38
CA GLY A 7 -4.90 -10.22 0.14
C GLY A 7 -5.03 -9.16 -0.95
N GLN A 8 -5.06 -7.89 -0.58
CA GLN A 8 -5.26 -6.75 -1.49
C GLN A 8 -4.00 -5.90 -1.69
N SER A 9 -2.91 -6.21 -0.96
CA SER A 9 -1.67 -5.44 -1.00
C SER A 9 -0.44 -6.31 -1.22
N ILE A 10 0.57 -5.75 -1.88
CA ILE A 10 1.90 -6.33 -2.08
C ILE A 10 2.96 -5.27 -1.84
N VAL A 11 4.08 -5.66 -1.24
CA VAL A 11 5.27 -4.81 -1.13
C VAL A 11 6.33 -5.31 -2.09
N ILE A 12 6.82 -4.41 -2.92
CA ILE A 12 7.88 -4.66 -3.90
C ILE A 12 9.07 -3.75 -3.66
N SER A 13 10.27 -4.23 -3.98
CA SER A 13 11.47 -3.41 -4.08
C SER A 13 12.27 -3.90 -5.28
N SER A 14 12.64 -2.98 -6.17
CA SER A 14 13.30 -3.28 -7.44
C SER A 14 12.56 -4.41 -8.19
N ASN A 15 13.21 -5.55 -8.45
CA ASN A 15 12.62 -6.70 -9.15
C ASN A 15 12.15 -7.82 -8.20
N ARG A 16 11.90 -7.51 -6.92
CA ARG A 16 11.57 -8.50 -5.89
C ARG A 16 10.28 -8.18 -5.14
N VAL A 17 9.46 -9.20 -4.97
CA VAL A 17 8.35 -9.19 -4.00
C VAL A 17 8.91 -9.42 -2.60
N LEU A 18 8.72 -8.45 -1.70
CA LEU A 18 9.11 -8.56 -0.30
C LEU A 18 8.02 -9.23 0.54
N GLY A 19 6.75 -9.02 0.18
CA GLY A 19 5.64 -9.60 0.90
C GLY A 19 4.30 -9.36 0.23
N ILE A 20 3.37 -10.29 0.48
CA ILE A 20 1.97 -10.22 0.09
C ILE A 20 1.13 -10.13 1.35
N GLU A 21 0.15 -9.26 1.41
CA GLU A 21 -0.78 -9.15 2.54
C GLU A 21 -1.50 -10.47 2.76
N GLY A 22 -1.47 -10.97 4.00
CA GLY A 22 -2.33 -12.05 4.44
C GLY A 22 -3.32 -11.56 5.52
N PRO A 23 -3.85 -12.48 6.34
CA PRO A 23 -4.81 -12.17 7.41
C PRO A 23 -4.29 -11.16 8.45
N GLU A 24 -2.98 -10.93 8.51
CA GLU A 24 -2.36 -9.96 9.40
C GLU A 24 -2.67 -8.50 9.02
N GLY A 25 -3.09 -8.27 7.77
CA GLY A 25 -3.42 -6.96 7.24
C GLY A 25 -2.22 -6.12 6.82
N THR A 26 -2.53 -5.00 6.17
CA THR A 26 -1.55 -4.12 5.51
C THR A 26 -0.48 -3.57 6.47
N ASP A 27 -0.85 -3.23 7.72
CA ASP A 27 0.08 -2.61 8.67
C ASP A 27 1.19 -3.57 9.12
N LEU A 28 0.84 -4.84 9.34
CA LEU A 28 1.81 -5.88 9.69
C LEU A 28 2.65 -6.29 8.48
N LEU A 29 2.08 -6.28 7.26
CA LEU A 29 2.84 -6.40 6.01
C LEU A 29 3.92 -5.32 5.89
N ILE A 30 3.56 -4.04 6.07
CA ILE A 30 4.52 -2.93 6.01
C ILE A 30 5.63 -3.14 7.07
N SER A 31 5.24 -3.45 8.31
CA SER A 31 6.17 -3.59 9.42
C SER A 31 7.13 -4.78 9.28
N ARG A 32 6.74 -5.87 8.61
CA ARG A 32 7.65 -7.01 8.37
C ARG A 32 8.57 -6.76 7.17
N CYS A 33 8.06 -6.14 6.11
CA CYS A 33 8.87 -5.81 4.94
C CYS A 33 9.92 -4.72 5.24
N SER A 34 9.64 -3.80 6.16
CA SER A 34 10.59 -2.77 6.59
C SER A 34 11.82 -3.31 7.32
N LYS A 35 11.78 -4.57 7.78
CA LYS A 35 12.90 -5.26 8.45
C LYS A 35 13.77 -6.07 7.49
N MET A 36 13.38 -6.17 6.23
CA MET A 36 14.10 -6.93 5.21
C MET A 36 15.19 -6.07 4.56
N SER A 37 16.22 -6.71 4.01
CA SER A 37 17.20 -6.03 3.17
C SER A 37 16.65 -5.84 1.77
N TYR A 38 16.84 -4.64 1.22
CA TYR A 38 16.45 -4.26 -0.12
C TYR A 38 17.45 -3.25 -0.70
N GLU A 39 17.65 -3.27 -2.01
CA GLU A 39 18.52 -2.34 -2.72
C GLU A 39 17.85 -0.96 -2.83
N ASP A 40 16.60 -0.94 -3.28
CA ASP A 40 15.79 0.27 -3.39
C ASP A 40 14.70 0.35 -2.30
N LYS A 41 14.32 1.57 -1.94
CA LYS A 41 13.21 1.80 -1.01
C LYS A 41 11.92 1.15 -1.50
N PRO A 42 11.24 0.33 -0.68
CA PRO A 42 10.09 -0.44 -1.09
C PRO A 42 8.87 0.43 -1.41
N ILE A 43 8.00 -0.09 -2.26
CA ILE A 43 6.72 0.49 -2.67
C ILE A 43 5.61 -0.45 -2.19
N LEU A 44 4.57 0.13 -1.59
CA LEU A 44 3.33 -0.58 -1.32
C LEU A 44 2.41 -0.44 -2.54
N VAL A 45 1.90 -1.55 -3.05
CA VAL A 45 0.87 -1.57 -4.09
C VAL A 45 -0.41 -2.11 -3.47
N LYS A 46 -1.52 -1.40 -3.64
CA LYS A 46 -2.83 -1.80 -3.13
C LYS A 46 -3.88 -1.72 -4.24
N THR A 47 -4.51 -2.85 -4.53
CA THR A 47 -5.49 -2.99 -5.62
C THR A 47 -6.71 -3.76 -5.15
N ALA A 48 -7.87 -3.53 -5.75
CA ALA A 48 -9.06 -4.33 -5.46
C ALA A 48 -8.81 -5.80 -5.87
N LYS A 49 -9.37 -6.74 -5.13
CA LYS A 49 -9.38 -8.15 -5.57
C LYS A 49 -10.32 -8.29 -6.78
N LEU A 50 -9.98 -9.16 -7.73
CA LEU A 50 -10.74 -9.51 -8.94
C LEU A 50 -12.22 -9.78 -8.67
N ASN A 51 -12.53 -10.46 -7.56
CA ASN A 51 -13.89 -10.81 -7.16
C ASN A 51 -14.38 -10.01 -5.94
N GLN A 52 -13.73 -8.88 -5.61
CA GLN A 52 -14.19 -8.04 -4.51
C GLN A 52 -15.51 -7.38 -4.89
N ASP A 53 -16.53 -7.53 -4.04
CA ASP A 53 -17.75 -6.74 -4.19
C ASP A 53 -17.43 -5.29 -3.82
N THR A 54 -17.18 -4.48 -4.85
CA THR A 54 -16.80 -3.07 -4.74
C THR A 54 -17.91 -2.20 -4.14
N ARG A 55 -19.13 -2.71 -4.01
CA ARG A 55 -20.24 -2.03 -3.31
C ARG A 55 -20.14 -2.17 -1.80
N VAL A 56 -19.40 -3.18 -1.34
CA VAL A 56 -19.31 -3.57 0.07
C VAL A 56 -17.95 -3.22 0.65
N ASP A 57 -16.87 -3.39 -0.12
CA ASP A 57 -15.52 -3.15 0.36
C ASP A 57 -14.59 -2.67 -0.77
N LEU A 58 -14.16 -1.41 -0.67
CA LEU A 58 -13.11 -0.86 -1.53
C LEU A 58 -11.81 -0.75 -0.72
N PRO A 59 -10.66 -1.09 -1.33
CA PRO A 59 -9.37 -0.79 -0.75
C PRO A 59 -9.31 0.65 -0.23
N THR A 60 -8.97 0.79 1.04
CA THR A 60 -8.95 2.10 1.70
C THR A 60 -7.53 2.44 2.17
N VAL A 61 -7.16 3.71 1.99
CA VAL A 61 -5.90 4.31 2.42
C VAL A 61 -6.21 5.57 3.22
N GLY A 62 -5.58 5.74 4.38
CA GLY A 62 -5.71 6.95 5.18
C GLY A 62 -4.38 7.44 5.73
N LEU A 63 -4.45 8.44 6.61
CA LEU A 63 -3.26 9.04 7.23
C LEU A 63 -2.37 8.03 7.93
N ASN A 64 -2.95 7.05 8.62
CA ASN A 64 -2.20 6.01 9.33
C ASN A 64 -1.31 5.20 8.37
N THR A 65 -1.84 4.83 7.18
CA THR A 65 -1.07 4.12 6.15
C THR A 65 0.13 4.96 5.71
N ILE A 66 -0.07 6.25 5.44
CA ILE A 66 1.01 7.15 5.00
C ILE A 66 2.07 7.33 6.10
N GLN A 67 1.65 7.55 7.36
CA GLN A 67 2.57 7.63 8.50
C GLN A 67 3.38 6.34 8.67
N LYS A 68 2.74 5.18 8.47
CA LYS A 68 3.41 3.88 8.55
C LYS A 68 4.44 3.70 7.45
N LEU A 69 4.11 4.04 6.20
CA LEU A 69 5.05 3.98 5.08
C LEU A 69 6.25 4.90 5.29
N ILE A 70 6.03 6.14 5.75
CA ILE A 70 7.10 7.11 6.06
C ILE A 70 8.02 6.56 7.14
N SER A 71 7.46 6.15 8.28
CA SER A 71 8.24 5.62 9.41
C SER A 71 8.94 4.29 9.09
N SER A 72 8.45 3.56 8.08
CA SER A 72 9.02 2.30 7.61
C SER A 72 10.01 2.46 6.45
N GLY A 73 10.30 3.69 6.01
CA GLY A 73 11.31 3.97 4.98
C GLY A 73 10.89 3.65 3.54
N PHE A 74 9.60 3.58 3.26
CA PHE A 74 9.06 3.31 1.92
C PHE A 74 9.23 4.53 1.00
N SER A 75 9.33 4.28 -0.31
CA SER A 75 9.40 5.34 -1.34
C SER A 75 8.01 5.85 -1.74
N GLY A 76 7.00 4.98 -1.73
CA GLY A 76 5.68 5.37 -2.20
C GLY A 76 4.58 4.33 -2.04
N LEU A 77 3.42 4.74 -2.54
CA LEU A 77 2.19 3.97 -2.59
C LEU A 77 1.63 4.01 -4.02
N ALA A 78 1.36 2.85 -4.60
CA ALA A 78 0.59 2.69 -5.82
C ALA A 78 -0.80 2.15 -5.49
N ILE A 79 -1.84 2.78 -6.05
CA ILE A 79 -3.24 2.38 -5.86
C ILE A 79 -3.94 2.18 -7.20
N GLN A 80 -4.99 1.38 -7.20
CA GLN A 80 -5.83 1.21 -8.38
C GLN A 80 -6.77 2.42 -8.56
N SER A 81 -6.76 3.00 -9.76
CA SER A 81 -7.63 4.11 -10.14
C SER A 81 -9.10 3.72 -10.02
N SER A 82 -9.92 4.67 -9.54
CA SER A 82 -11.37 4.53 -9.33
C SER A 82 -11.84 3.41 -8.38
N LEU A 83 -10.93 2.56 -7.88
CA LEU A 83 -11.24 1.44 -6.98
C LEU A 83 -10.48 1.53 -5.65
N THR A 84 -10.09 2.72 -5.24
CA THR A 84 -9.45 2.97 -3.94
C THR A 84 -10.03 4.21 -3.28
N ILE A 85 -10.45 4.09 -2.02
CA ILE A 85 -10.88 5.21 -1.20
C ILE A 85 -9.67 5.83 -0.50
N ILE A 86 -9.49 7.14 -0.63
CA ILE A 86 -8.50 7.90 0.14
C ILE A 86 -9.23 8.72 1.20
N LEU A 87 -9.07 8.34 2.47
CA LEU A 87 -9.61 9.07 3.61
C LEU A 87 -8.83 10.38 3.79
N GLU A 88 -9.56 11.48 4.02
CA GLU A 88 -8.97 12.81 4.25
C GLU A 88 -7.90 13.17 3.20
N LYS A 89 -8.25 13.00 1.91
CA LYS A 89 -7.35 13.09 0.76
C LYS A 89 -6.36 14.25 0.84
N ASP A 90 -6.81 15.46 1.16
CA ASP A 90 -5.93 16.63 1.22
C ASP A 90 -4.86 16.50 2.31
N LYS A 91 -5.20 15.94 3.47
CA LYS A 91 -4.23 15.67 4.55
C LYS A 91 -3.27 14.56 4.16
N VAL A 92 -3.75 13.50 3.51
CA VAL A 92 -2.93 12.41 2.97
C VAL A 92 -1.90 12.95 1.98
N LEU A 93 -2.34 13.72 1.00
CA LEU A 93 -1.46 14.31 -0.02
C LEU A 93 -0.47 15.29 0.60
N SER A 94 -0.92 16.16 1.51
CA SER A 94 -0.04 17.10 2.22
C SER A 94 1.05 16.38 3.01
N LEU A 95 0.69 15.33 3.76
CA LEU A 95 1.64 14.54 4.53
C LEU A 95 2.64 13.80 3.64
N ALA A 96 2.17 13.18 2.56
CA ALA A 96 2.99 12.46 1.61
C ALA A 96 4.00 13.39 0.91
N ASN A 97 3.53 14.54 0.42
CA ASN A 97 4.36 15.57 -0.22
C ASN A 97 5.44 16.10 0.73
N LYS A 98 5.08 16.40 1.99
CA LYS A 98 6.02 16.86 3.01
C LYS A 98 7.19 15.89 3.22
N HIS A 99 6.96 14.59 3.07
CA HIS A 99 7.95 13.54 3.31
C HIS A 99 8.54 12.94 2.03
N LYS A 100 8.24 13.52 0.85
CA LYS A 100 8.67 13.02 -0.46
C LYS A 100 8.27 11.55 -0.70
N LEU A 101 7.13 11.15 -0.14
CA LEU A 101 6.49 9.86 -0.42
C LEU A 101 5.55 10.05 -1.60
N PHE A 102 5.78 9.35 -2.71
CA PHE A 102 4.91 9.49 -3.87
C PHE A 102 3.63 8.66 -3.69
N ILE A 103 2.53 9.15 -4.24
CA ILE A 103 1.28 8.40 -4.40
C ILE A 103 0.92 8.42 -5.88
N VAL A 104 0.74 7.24 -6.48
CA VAL A 104 0.37 7.11 -7.89
C VAL A 104 -0.88 6.26 -8.02
N SER A 105 -1.80 6.68 -8.90
CA SER A 105 -2.92 5.84 -9.32
C SER A 105 -2.60 5.19 -10.66
N ILE A 106 -2.85 3.89 -10.76
CA ILE A 106 -2.64 3.06 -11.97
C ILE A 106 -3.99 2.56 -12.47
#